data_AF-A0A838PPX0-F1
#
_entry.id   AF-A0A838PPX0-F1
#
_cell.length_a   1.000
_cell.length_b   1.000
_cell.length_c   1.000
_cell.angle_alpha   90.00
_cell.angle_beta   90.00
_cell.angle_gamma   90.00
#
_symmetry.space_group_name_H-M   'P 1'
#
loop_
_entity.id
_entity.type
_entity.pdbx_description
1 polymer ?
#
loop_
_entity_poly.entity_id
_entity_poly.type
_entity_poly.pdbx_seq_one_letter_code
_entity_poly.pdbx_strand_id
1 'polypeptide(L)'
;KEAAAPYAPGERTAMLKIKRVRTADCVVAAFRFGKEEGTVGSLILGLYDEDERLREVGHVSGFKAREKRELLGRLESYRTYEQGSGGPSRWKSDEELVWEGLRPALVVEIAFDHITGHRIRHGARFLRWREDKEPRECRLGQLRT
;
A
#
# COMPACT_ATOMS: atom_id res chain seq x y z
N LYS A 1 2.16 -27.16 -11.93
CA LYS A 1 2.58 -27.70 -13.24
C LYS A 1 2.33 -29.20 -13.21
N GLU A 2 1.97 -29.80 -14.34
CA GLU A 2 2.00 -31.26 -14.44
C GLU A 2 3.45 -31.75 -14.35
N ALA A 3 3.68 -32.84 -13.61
CA ALA A 3 5.04 -33.26 -13.27
C ALA A 3 5.86 -33.68 -14.49
N ALA A 4 5.21 -34.29 -15.49
CA ALA A 4 5.84 -34.80 -16.70
C ALA A 4 5.84 -33.81 -17.88
N ALA A 5 5.25 -32.61 -17.72
CA ALA A 5 5.18 -31.65 -18.82
C ALA A 5 6.57 -31.09 -19.16
N PRO A 6 6.95 -31.02 -20.45
CA PRO A 6 8.18 -30.39 -20.89
C PRO A 6 8.13 -28.87 -20.64
N TYR A 7 9.30 -28.24 -20.65
CA TYR A 7 9.38 -26.78 -20.62
C TYR A 7 8.78 -26.20 -21.91
N ALA A 8 7.80 -25.30 -21.79
CA ALA A 8 7.09 -24.69 -22.90
C ALA A 8 7.41 -23.17 -22.97
N PRO A 9 8.43 -22.75 -23.74
CA PRO A 9 8.81 -21.35 -23.85
C PRO A 9 7.71 -20.53 -24.52
N GLY A 10 7.36 -19.38 -23.92
CA GLY A 10 6.32 -18.49 -24.45
C GLY A 10 4.88 -18.88 -24.09
N GLU A 11 4.67 -20.06 -23.51
CA GLU A 11 3.34 -20.54 -23.11
C GLU A 11 3.03 -20.24 -21.64
N ARG A 12 1.82 -19.74 -21.37
CA ARG A 12 1.38 -19.40 -20.00
C ARG A 12 0.55 -20.48 -19.32
N THR A 13 0.17 -21.53 -20.05
CA THR A 13 -0.71 -22.64 -19.59
C THR A 13 0.06 -23.75 -18.88
N ALA A 14 1.37 -23.92 -19.16
CA ALA A 14 2.20 -24.97 -18.57
C ALA A 14 2.45 -24.81 -17.05
N MET A 15 2.27 -23.59 -16.52
CA MET A 15 2.55 -23.27 -15.12
C MET A 15 1.34 -22.58 -14.48
N LEU A 16 0.93 -23.06 -13.31
CA LEU A 16 -0.13 -22.46 -12.51
C LEU A 16 0.47 -21.77 -11.28
N LYS A 17 0.12 -20.48 -11.10
CA LYS A 17 0.48 -19.71 -9.91
C LYS A 17 -0.76 -19.55 -9.02
N ILE A 18 -0.84 -20.36 -7.97
CA ILE A 18 -1.92 -20.27 -6.98
C ILE A 18 -1.41 -19.37 -5.84
N LYS A 19 -2.10 -18.26 -5.58
CA LYS A 19 -1.79 -17.33 -4.50
C LYS A 19 -2.93 -17.28 -3.50
N ARG A 20 -2.62 -17.34 -2.21
CA ARG A 20 -3.58 -16.97 -1.17
C ARG A 20 -3.57 -15.45 -1.03
N VAL A 21 -4.70 -14.82 -1.30
CA VAL A 21 -4.90 -13.37 -1.13
C VAL A 21 -5.71 -13.15 0.14
N ARG A 22 -5.27 -12.19 0.95
CA ARG A 22 -5.97 -11.71 2.15
C ARG A 22 -6.30 -10.24 1.99
N THR A 23 -7.24 -9.75 2.80
CA THR A 23 -7.59 -8.32 2.84
C THR A 23 -7.41 -7.75 4.23
N ALA A 24 -7.19 -6.44 4.30
CA ALA A 24 -7.16 -5.68 5.55
C ALA A 24 -7.62 -4.24 5.28
N ASP A 25 -8.23 -3.63 6.30
CA ASP A 25 -8.55 -2.21 6.30
C ASP A 25 -7.42 -1.44 6.99
N CYS A 26 -6.82 -0.48 6.27
CA CYS A 26 -5.64 0.26 6.70
C CYS A 26 -5.90 1.77 6.66
N VAL A 27 -5.31 2.48 7.63
CA VAL A 27 -5.31 3.94 7.64
C VAL A 27 -4.26 4.46 6.66
N VAL A 28 -4.56 5.53 5.94
CA VAL A 28 -3.57 6.24 5.11
C VAL A 28 -2.85 7.25 5.99
N ALA A 29 -1.57 6.98 6.28
CA ALA A 29 -0.76 7.80 7.19
C ALA A 29 0.05 8.89 6.46
N ALA A 30 0.41 8.64 5.20
CA ALA A 30 1.21 9.53 4.37
C ALA A 30 1.08 9.12 2.91
N PHE A 31 1.62 9.91 1.99
CA PHE A 31 1.77 9.53 0.59
C PHE A 31 3.14 9.92 0.05
N ARG A 32 3.51 9.34 -1.08
CA ARG A 32 4.68 9.75 -1.86
C ARG A 32 4.23 10.35 -3.18
N PHE A 33 4.91 11.40 -3.62
CA PHE A 33 4.69 11.97 -4.94
C PHE A 33 5.02 10.95 -6.03
N GLY A 34 4.32 11.05 -7.15
CA GLY A 34 4.60 10.29 -8.36
C GLY A 34 5.71 10.94 -9.17
N LYS A 35 6.14 10.26 -10.24
CA LYS A 35 7.14 10.78 -11.17
C LYS A 35 6.67 11.99 -11.97
N GLU A 36 5.36 12.07 -12.19
CA GLU A 36 4.72 13.25 -12.79
C GLU A 36 4.36 14.24 -11.68
N GLU A 37 4.63 15.52 -11.90
CA GLU A 37 4.27 16.58 -10.98
C GLU A 37 2.76 16.58 -10.70
N GLY A 38 2.37 16.88 -9.46
CA GLY A 38 0.97 16.91 -9.06
C GLY A 38 0.30 15.53 -9.00
N THR A 39 1.07 14.44 -8.98
CA THR A 39 0.52 13.08 -8.91
C THR A 39 0.92 12.35 -7.64
N VAL A 40 0.06 11.42 -7.20
CA VAL A 40 0.36 10.50 -6.09
C VAL A 40 0.94 9.20 -6.64
N GLY A 41 2.13 8.84 -6.18
CA GLY A 41 2.83 7.62 -6.57
C GLY A 41 2.45 6.40 -5.72
N SER A 42 2.38 6.59 -4.40
CA SER A 42 1.99 5.54 -3.46
C SER A 42 1.39 6.12 -2.19
N LEU A 43 0.47 5.39 -1.57
CA LEU A 43 -0.04 5.68 -0.24
C LEU A 43 0.68 4.82 0.80
N ILE A 44 1.11 5.42 1.90
CA ILE A 44 1.74 4.77 3.05
C ILE A 44 0.65 4.35 4.03
N LEU A 45 0.67 3.07 4.40
CA LEU A 45 -0.39 2.41 5.16
C LEU A 45 0.02 2.23 6.61
N GLY A 46 -0.93 2.51 7.51
CA GLY A 46 -0.78 2.33 8.94
C GLY A 46 -1.88 1.48 9.56
N LEU A 47 -1.54 0.80 10.65
CA LEU A 47 -2.47 0.12 11.54
C LEU A 47 -2.16 0.50 12.98
N TYR A 48 -3.19 0.64 13.82
CA TYR A 48 -3.03 0.90 15.24
C TYR A 48 -2.60 -0.38 15.97
N ASP A 49 -1.61 -0.25 16.85
CA ASP A 49 -1.22 -1.30 17.79
C ASP A 49 -2.10 -1.27 19.08
N GLU A 50 -1.76 -2.11 20.05
CA GLU A 50 -2.45 -2.20 21.34
C GLU A 50 -2.24 -0.92 22.19
N ASP A 51 -1.12 -0.21 21.98
CA ASP A 51 -0.78 1.04 22.66
C ASP A 51 -1.37 2.28 21.96
N GLU A 52 -2.31 2.08 21.02
CA GLU A 52 -2.93 3.12 20.21
C GLU A 52 -1.96 3.94 19.33
N ARG A 53 -0.79 3.38 19.01
CA ARG A 53 0.18 4.01 18.13
C ARG A 53 -0.01 3.54 16.70
N LEU A 54 -0.03 4.48 15.76
CA LEU A 54 -0.12 4.17 14.35
C LEU A 54 1.22 3.64 13.84
N ARG A 55 1.28 2.37 13.43
CA ARG A 55 2.48 1.72 12.90
C ARG A 55 2.41 1.62 11.39
N GLU A 56 3.48 2.02 10.71
CA GLU A 56 3.62 1.81 9.27
C GLU A 56 3.72 0.31 8.96
N VAL A 57 2.76 -0.21 8.20
CA VAL A 57 2.69 -1.63 7.84
C VAL A 57 3.05 -1.89 6.38
N GLY A 58 3.09 -0.86 5.54
CA GLY A 58 3.44 -1.02 4.13
C GLY A 58 2.96 0.15 3.28
N HIS A 59 2.78 -0.11 2.00
CA HIS A 59 2.29 0.87 1.05
C HIS A 59 1.47 0.21 -0.05
N VAL A 60 0.64 1.01 -0.72
CA VAL A 60 -0.09 0.65 -1.93
C VAL A 60 0.30 1.59 -3.07
N SER A 61 0.46 1.04 -4.26
CA SER A 61 0.81 1.78 -5.48
C SER A 61 0.11 1.13 -6.68
N GLY A 62 0.47 1.54 -7.91
CA GLY A 62 -0.09 0.95 -9.13
C GLY A 62 -1.45 1.54 -9.55
N PHE A 63 -1.78 2.74 -9.10
CA PHE A 63 -2.94 3.50 -9.56
C PHE A 63 -2.84 3.84 -11.06
N LYS A 64 -3.98 3.92 -11.75
CA LYS A 64 -4.06 4.40 -13.14
C LYS A 64 -3.68 5.88 -13.19
N ALA A 65 -3.20 6.34 -14.35
CA ALA A 65 -2.73 7.73 -14.52
C ALA A 65 -3.77 8.79 -14.10
N ARG A 66 -5.05 8.56 -14.43
CA ARG A 66 -6.15 9.42 -14.00
C ARG A 66 -6.30 9.46 -12.48
N GLU A 67 -6.33 8.29 -11.84
CA GLU A 67 -6.48 8.16 -10.39
C GLU A 67 -5.32 8.87 -9.65
N LYS A 68 -4.08 8.76 -10.15
CA LYS A 68 -2.93 9.44 -9.54
C LYS A 68 -3.09 10.95 -9.44
N ARG A 69 -3.74 11.59 -10.42
CA ARG A 69 -4.01 13.03 -10.45
C ARG A 69 -5.17 13.40 -9.53
N GLU A 70 -6.25 12.61 -9.58
CA GLU A 70 -7.43 12.83 -8.73
C GLU A 70 -7.13 12.61 -7.24
N LEU A 71 -6.20 11.70 -6.91
CA LEU A 71 -5.79 11.41 -5.54
C LEU A 71 -5.25 12.65 -4.83
N LEU A 72 -4.45 13.49 -5.48
CA LEU A 72 -3.86 14.66 -4.82
C LEU A 72 -4.96 15.60 -4.31
N GLY A 73 -5.97 15.88 -5.14
CA GLY A 73 -7.12 16.70 -4.75
C GLY A 73 -7.93 16.09 -3.59
N ARG A 74 -8.08 14.76 -3.56
CA ARG A 74 -8.75 14.06 -2.44
C ARG A 74 -7.97 14.16 -1.14
N LEU A 75 -6.64 14.11 -1.22
CA LEU A 75 -5.75 14.13 -0.05
C LEU A 75 -5.56 15.53 0.53
N GLU A 76 -5.76 16.60 -0.25
CA GLU A 76 -5.43 17.98 0.10
C GLU A 76 -5.93 18.40 1.50
N SER A 77 -7.20 18.13 1.81
CA SER A 77 -7.81 18.48 3.11
C SER A 77 -7.28 17.68 4.31
N TYR A 78 -6.44 16.67 4.05
CA TYR A 78 -5.82 15.81 5.06
C TYR A 78 -4.31 16.01 5.17
N ARG A 79 -3.69 16.80 4.29
CA ARG A 79 -2.24 17.05 4.29
C ARG A 79 -1.82 17.75 5.57
N THR A 80 -0.80 17.21 6.23
CA THR A 80 -0.14 17.90 7.34
C THR A 80 1.03 18.75 6.85
N TYR A 81 1.45 18.56 5.59
CA TYR A 81 2.66 19.13 4.99
C TYR A 81 3.96 18.78 5.74
N GLU A 82 3.89 17.85 6.70
CA GLU A 82 5.06 17.24 7.30
C GLU A 82 5.75 16.40 6.23
N GLN A 83 7.02 16.65 6.00
CA GLN A 83 7.82 15.90 5.04
C GLN A 83 8.89 15.09 5.75
N GLY A 84 9.14 13.91 5.23
CA GLY A 84 10.30 13.12 5.60
C GLY A 84 10.76 12.27 4.43
N SER A 85 11.86 11.55 4.64
CA SER A 85 12.36 10.59 3.66
C SER A 85 12.26 9.18 4.24
N GLY A 86 12.00 8.21 3.36
CA GLY A 86 12.15 6.81 3.70
C GLY A 86 13.61 6.44 3.98
N GLY A 87 13.83 5.26 4.57
CA GLY A 87 15.19 4.73 4.70
C GLY A 87 15.87 4.54 3.34
N PRO A 88 17.22 4.56 3.30
CA PRO A 88 17.99 4.52 2.06
C PRO A 88 17.65 3.28 1.22
N SER A 89 17.48 3.49 -0.09
CA SER A 89 17.09 2.45 -1.05
C SER A 89 18.15 2.31 -2.14
N ARG A 90 18.54 1.07 -2.45
CA ARG A 90 19.42 0.77 -3.60
C ARG A 90 18.73 0.93 -4.96
N TRP A 91 17.41 1.05 -4.97
CA TRP A 91 16.58 0.92 -6.17
C TRP A 91 15.69 2.13 -6.45
N LYS A 92 15.67 3.11 -5.55
CA LYS A 92 14.87 4.33 -5.68
C LYS A 92 15.75 5.53 -5.39
N SER A 93 15.51 6.64 -6.08
CA SER A 93 16.16 7.90 -5.72
C SER A 93 15.66 8.42 -4.38
N ASP A 94 16.44 9.29 -3.75
CA ASP A 94 16.04 9.95 -2.50
C ASP A 94 14.76 10.79 -2.69
N GLU A 95 14.58 11.41 -3.86
CA GLU A 95 13.34 12.12 -4.23
C GLU A 95 12.12 11.19 -4.26
N GLU A 96 12.27 9.96 -4.76
CA GLU A 96 11.19 8.95 -4.75
C GLU A 96 10.90 8.37 -3.36
N LEU A 97 11.74 8.67 -2.36
CA LEU A 97 11.55 8.28 -0.97
C LEU A 97 10.89 9.38 -0.13
N VAL A 98 10.85 10.61 -0.63
CA VAL A 98 10.16 11.72 0.03
C VAL A 98 8.67 11.39 0.15
N TRP A 99 8.19 11.50 1.38
CA TRP A 99 6.80 11.33 1.71
C TRP A 99 6.26 12.60 2.37
N GLU A 100 4.96 12.78 2.25
CA GLU A 100 4.24 13.83 2.96
C GLU A 100 3.14 13.23 3.84
N GLY A 101 3.09 13.71 5.08
CA GLY A 101 2.19 13.26 6.13
C GLY A 101 0.73 13.58 5.84
N LEU A 102 -0.13 12.68 6.30
CA LEU A 102 -1.58 12.85 6.28
C LEU A 102 -2.12 12.66 7.69
N ARG A 103 -3.11 13.48 8.03
CA ARG A 103 -3.88 13.31 9.25
C ARG A 103 -4.61 11.96 9.16
N PRO A 104 -4.56 11.11 10.20
CA PRO A 104 -5.01 9.71 10.13
C PRO A 104 -6.54 9.59 10.16
N ALA A 105 -7.18 10.02 9.09
CA ALA A 105 -8.64 10.09 8.93
C ALA A 105 -9.16 9.24 7.77
N LEU A 106 -8.28 8.83 6.85
CA LEU A 106 -8.64 8.09 5.66
C LEU A 106 -8.39 6.60 5.84
N VAL A 107 -9.36 5.76 5.49
CA VAL A 107 -9.26 4.30 5.54
C VAL A 107 -9.42 3.70 4.14
N VAL A 108 -8.60 2.70 3.84
CA VAL A 108 -8.62 1.95 2.58
C VAL A 108 -8.65 0.46 2.84
N GLU A 109 -9.43 -0.26 2.04
CA GLU A 109 -9.35 -1.71 1.98
C GLU A 109 -8.28 -2.11 0.96
N ILE A 110 -7.40 -3.01 1.37
CA ILE A 110 -6.31 -3.51 0.55
C ILE A 110 -6.33 -5.03 0.43
N ALA A 111 -5.77 -5.54 -0.66
CA ALA A 111 -5.42 -6.95 -0.83
C ALA A 111 -3.90 -7.15 -0.77
N PHE A 112 -3.43 -8.19 -0.09
CA PHE A 112 -2.02 -8.57 0.01
C PHE A 112 -1.84 -10.09 0.05
N ASP A 113 -0.64 -10.58 -0.23
CA ASP A 113 -0.34 -12.02 -0.27
C ASP A 113 0.68 -12.49 0.79
N HIS A 114 1.52 -11.60 1.30
CA HIS A 114 2.59 -11.99 2.22
C HIS A 114 2.90 -10.92 3.28
N ILE A 115 3.21 -11.38 4.49
CA ILE A 115 3.58 -10.55 5.64
C ILE A 115 4.87 -11.09 6.24
N THR A 116 5.73 -10.19 6.71
CA THR A 116 6.88 -10.53 7.57
C THR A 116 6.82 -9.65 8.83
N GLY A 117 6.67 -10.28 9.99
CA GLY A 117 6.39 -9.56 11.24
C GLY A 117 5.07 -8.80 11.14
N HIS A 118 5.12 -7.47 11.25
CA HIS A 118 3.96 -6.58 11.10
C HIS A 118 3.97 -5.79 9.78
N ARG A 119 4.74 -6.23 8.79
CA ARG A 119 4.90 -5.54 7.50
C ARG A 119 4.41 -6.36 6.32
N ILE A 120 3.61 -5.73 5.47
CA ILE A 120 3.17 -6.24 4.18
C ILE A 120 4.35 -6.21 3.20
N ARG A 121 4.56 -7.33 2.50
CA ARG A 121 5.62 -7.48 1.51
C ARG A 121 5.05 -7.30 0.10
N HIS A 122 5.94 -6.97 -0.84
CA HIS A 122 5.63 -6.82 -2.28
C HIS A 122 4.61 -5.73 -2.66
N GLY A 123 4.25 -4.86 -1.70
CA GLY A 123 3.23 -3.84 -1.88
C GLY A 123 1.82 -4.44 -1.85
N ALA A 124 0.88 -3.67 -1.32
CA ALA A 124 -0.53 -4.03 -1.32
C ALA A 124 -1.20 -3.60 -2.64
N ARG A 125 -2.36 -4.20 -2.94
CA ARG A 125 -3.27 -3.76 -4.01
C ARG A 125 -4.44 -3.00 -3.40
N PHE A 126 -4.70 -1.78 -3.91
CA PHE A 126 -5.86 -1.00 -3.51
C PHE A 126 -7.15 -1.69 -3.97
N LEU A 127 -8.14 -1.79 -3.09
CA LEU A 127 -9.48 -2.27 -3.45
C LEU A 127 -10.47 -1.13 -3.49
N ARG A 128 -10.65 -0.42 -2.37
CA ARG A 128 -11.63 0.66 -2.24
C ARG A 128 -11.35 1.55 -1.03
N TRP A 129 -11.93 2.75 -1.03
CA TRP A 129 -12.04 3.59 0.15
C TRP A 129 -13.09 3.02 1.11
N ARG A 130 -12.84 3.12 2.41
CA ARG A 130 -13.75 2.69 3.48
C ARG A 130 -14.19 3.88 4.30
N GLU A 131 -15.07 4.69 3.71
CA GLU A 131 -15.66 5.87 4.36
C GLU A 131 -16.65 5.47 5.48
N ASP A 132 -17.01 4.18 5.51
CA ASP A 132 -17.86 3.54 6.52
C ASP A 132 -17.10 3.11 7.78
N LYS A 133 -15.76 3.21 7.82
CA LYS A 133 -14.93 2.73 8.94
C LYS A 133 -14.22 3.85 9.66
N GLU A 134 -14.17 3.76 10.99
CA GLU A 134 -13.34 4.65 11.78
C GLU A 134 -11.86 4.24 11.71
N PRO A 135 -10.92 5.19 11.58
CA PRO A 135 -9.49 4.87 11.55
C PRO A 135 -9.01 4.06 12.76
N ARG A 136 -9.59 4.28 13.94
CA ARG A 136 -9.22 3.61 15.20
C ARG A 136 -9.60 2.12 15.23
N GLU A 137 -10.49 1.67 14.34
CA GLU A 137 -10.85 0.26 14.19
C GLU A 137 -9.80 -0.52 13.37
N CYS A 138 -8.93 0.17 12.65
CA CYS A 138 -7.89 -0.45 11.82
C CYS A 138 -6.72 -0.95 12.68
N ARG A 139 -6.86 -2.14 13.25
CA ARG A 139 -5.90 -2.73 14.20
C ARG A 139 -4.91 -3.70 13.55
N LEU A 140 -3.70 -3.81 14.12
CA LEU A 140 -2.66 -4.75 13.69
C LEU A 140 -3.09 -6.22 13.74
N GLY A 141 -4.07 -6.57 14.58
CA GLY A 141 -4.64 -7.91 14.66
C GLY A 141 -5.13 -8.46 13.31
N GLN A 142 -5.57 -7.59 12.39
CA GLN A 142 -6.02 -7.96 11.04
C GLN A 142 -4.95 -8.70 10.22
N LEU A 143 -3.66 -8.45 10.47
CA LEU A 143 -2.56 -9.07 9.73
C LEU A 143 -2.27 -10.51 10.18
N ARG A 144 -2.82 -10.96 11.32
CA ARG A 144 -2.58 -12.32 11.85
C ARG A 144 -3.56 -13.35 11.28
N THR A 145 -4.71 -12.90 10.80
CA THR A 145 -5.81 -13.72 10.26
C THR A 145 -5.55 -14.11 8.79
#